data_AF-A0A401TIV6-F1
#
_entry.id   AF-A0A401TIV6-F1
#
_cell.length_a   1.000
_cell.length_b   1.000
_cell.length_c   1.000
_cell.angle_alpha   90.00
_cell.angle_beta   90.00
_cell.angle_gamma   90.00
#
_symmetry.space_group_name_H-M   'P 1'
#
loop_
_entity.id
_entity.type
_entity.pdbx_description
1 polymer ?
#
loop_
_entity_poly.entity_id
_entity_poly.type
_entity_poly.pdbx_seq_one_letter_code
_entity_poly.pdbx_strand_id
1 'polypeptide(L)' 'MASYRELIEDWDRAVRAIEQRDWTAAHDLLSRIPDPGSKICFNLGCVRLRLGDLPGALK' A
#
# COMPACT_ATOMS: atom_id res chain seq x y z
N MET A 1 -14.24 12.91 2.31
CA MET A 1 -13.35 12.32 3.33
C MET A 1 -13.76 10.87 3.50
N ALA A 2 -12.84 9.93 3.32
CA ALA A 2 -13.11 8.53 3.64
C ALA A 2 -13.33 8.38 5.14
N SER A 3 -14.28 7.54 5.53
CA SER A 3 -14.52 7.15 6.91
C SER A 3 -13.35 6.31 7.44
N TYR A 4 -13.19 6.28 8.76
CA TYR A 4 -12.16 5.45 9.40
C TYR A 4 -12.34 3.95 9.11
N ARG A 5 -13.60 3.51 8.91
CA ARG A 5 -13.90 2.13 8.50
C ARG A 5 -13.35 1.82 7.11
N GLU A 6 -13.56 2.69 6.14
CA GLU A 6 -13.06 2.52 4.77
C GLU A 6 -11.53 2.43 4.75
N LEU A 7 -10.85 3.23 5.58
CA LEU A 7 -9.39 3.15 5.73
C LEU A 7 -8.93 1.78 6.26
N ILE A 8 -9.63 1.22 7.25
CA ILE A 8 -9.32 -0.11 7.78
C ILE A 8 -9.58 -1.20 6.73
N GLU A 9 -10.68 -1.09 5.98
CA GLU A 9 -11.02 -2.06 4.94
C GLU A 9 -10.00 -2.03 3.78
N ASP A 10 -9.59 -0.86 3.33
CA ASP A 10 -8.58 -0.73 2.28
C ASP A 10 -7.21 -1.22 2.75
N TRP A 11 -6.86 -1.01 4.02
CA TRP A 11 -5.67 -1.60 4.61
C TRP A 11 -5.73 -3.13 4.67
N ASP A 12 -6.83 -3.72 5.12
CA ASP A 12 -7.00 -5.19 5.15
C ASP A 12 -6.86 -5.79 3.75
N ARG A 13 -7.48 -5.16 2.74
CA ARG A 13 -7.34 -5.58 1.33
C ARG A 13 -5.88 -5.50 0.86
N ALA A 14 -5.17 -4.42 1.19
CA ALA A 14 -3.77 -4.26 0.82
C ALA A 14 -2.89 -5.35 1.45
N VAL A 15 -3.10 -5.66 2.73
CA VAL A 15 -2.35 -6.72 3.42
C VAL A 15 -2.61 -8.09 2.79
N ARG A 16 -3.86 -8.41 2.45
CA ARG A 16 -4.19 -9.66 1.75
C ARG A 16 -3.53 -9.77 0.37
N ALA A 17 -3.46 -8.66 -0.38
CA ALA A 17 -2.75 -8.63 -1.66
C ALA A 17 -1.24 -8.87 -1.49
N ILE A 18 -0.63 -8.30 -0.44
CA ILE A 18 0.77 -8.55 -0.06
C ILE A 18 0.99 -10.03 0.26
N GLU A 19 0.11 -10.64 1.06
CA GLU A 19 0.21 -12.08 1.42
C GLU A 19 0.13 -12.98 0.17
N GLN A 20 -0.70 -12.61 -0.79
CA GLN A 20 -0.85 -13.30 -2.08
C GLN A 20 0.27 -12.99 -3.07
N ARG A 21 1.19 -12.06 -2.73
CA ARG A 21 2.25 -11.54 -3.61
C ARG A 21 1.72 -10.87 -4.88
N ASP A 22 0.47 -10.42 -4.85
CA ASP A 22 -0.09 -9.56 -5.89
C ASP A 22 0.40 -8.13 -5.65
N TRP A 23 1.65 -7.87 -6.06
CA TRP A 23 2.34 -6.60 -5.81
C TRP A 23 1.66 -5.43 -6.51
N THR A 24 1.04 -5.66 -7.68
CA THR A 24 0.32 -4.63 -8.42
C THR A 24 -0.94 -4.23 -7.67
N ALA A 25 -1.77 -5.20 -7.25
CA ALA A 25 -2.97 -4.89 -6.46
C ALA A 25 -2.62 -4.24 -5.12
N ALA A 26 -1.55 -4.72 -4.45
CA ALA A 26 -1.08 -4.13 -3.21
C ALA A 26 -0.64 -2.66 -3.39
N HIS A 27 0.07 -2.35 -4.47
CA HIS A 27 0.50 -0.99 -4.79
C HIS A 27 -0.70 -0.06 -5.00
N ASP A 28 -1.68 -0.51 -5.78
CA ASP A 28 -2.87 0.29 -6.11
C ASP A 28 -3.74 0.56 -4.88
N LEU A 29 -3.90 -0.42 -3.99
CA LEU A 29 -4.64 -0.27 -2.75
C LEU A 29 -3.94 0.69 -1.78
N LEU A 30 -2.65 0.51 -1.55
CA LEU A 30 -1.87 1.36 -0.64
C LEU A 30 -1.79 2.82 -1.13
N SER A 31 -1.68 3.03 -2.44
CA SER A 31 -1.57 4.37 -3.03
C SER A 31 -2.87 5.17 -2.98
N ARG A 32 -4.01 4.53 -2.71
CA ARG A 32 -5.33 5.19 -2.58
C ARG A 32 -5.59 5.72 -1.17
N ILE A 33 -4.80 5.31 -0.18
CA ILE A 33 -4.97 5.75 1.21
C ILE A 33 -4.48 7.20 1.33
N PRO A 34 -5.35 8.17 1.65
CA PRO A 34 -4.95 9.56 1.80
C PRO A 34 -4.15 9.77 3.09
N ASP A 35 -3.10 10.58 3.01
CA ASP A 35 -2.18 10.89 4.14
C ASP A 35 -1.74 9.64 4.93
N PRO A 36 -1.04 8.70 4.26
CA PRO A 36 -0.69 7.41 4.86
C PRO A 36 0.27 7.59 6.04
N GLY A 37 -0.03 6.92 7.14
CA GLY A 37 0.89 6.83 8.28
C GLY A 37 2.18 6.07 7.93
N SER A 38 3.21 6.21 8.76
CA SER A 38 4.56 5.65 8.52
C SER A 38 4.59 4.16 8.16
N LYS A 39 3.73 3.33 8.76
CA LYS A 39 3.60 1.89 8.44
C LYS A 39 3.14 1.65 7.00
N ILE A 40 2.20 2.45 6.52
CA ILE A 40 1.65 2.34 5.18
C ILE A 40 2.71 2.79 4.16
N CYS A 41 3.40 3.91 4.43
CA CYS A 41 4.52 4.36 3.60
C CYS A 41 5.63 3.30 3.49
N PHE A 42 6.00 2.68 4.62
CA PHE A 42 7.01 1.61 4.63
C PHE A 42 6.57 0.43 3.76
N ASN A 43 5.33 -0.05 3.92
CA ASN A 43 4.81 -1.14 3.10
C ASN A 43 4.74 -0.78 1.61
N LEU A 44 4.33 0.46 1.28
CA LEU A 44 4.30 0.94 -0.11
C LEU A 44 5.71 0.96 -0.71
N GLY A 45 6.72 1.42 0.03
CA GLY A 45 8.11 1.36 -0.37
C GLY A 45 8.58 -0.08 -0.64
N CYS A 46 8.27 -1.02 0.26
CA CYS A 46 8.57 -2.43 0.05
C CYS A 46 7.88 -3.00 -1.20
N VAL A 47 6.60 -2.69 -1.42
CA VAL A 47 5.86 -3.12 -2.62
C VAL A 47 6.50 -2.56 -3.89
N ARG A 48 6.87 -1.26 -3.89
CA ARG A 48 7.57 -0.65 -5.03
C ARG A 48 8.91 -1.30 -5.33
N LEU A 49 9.69 -1.69 -4.31
CA LEU A 49 10.90 -2.48 -4.51
C LEU A 49 10.62 -3.84 -5.17
N ARG A 50 9.51 -4.51 -4.80
CA ARG A 50 9.11 -5.78 -5.44
C ARG A 50 8.67 -5.60 -6.91
N LEU A 51 8.13 -4.44 -7.25
CA LEU A 51 7.79 -4.05 -8.61
C LEU A 51 9.00 -3.54 -9.42
N GLY A 52 10.17 -3.37 -8.79
CA GLY A 52 11.34 -2.79 -9.44
C GLY A 52 11.33 -1.26 -9.55
N ASP A 53 10.36 -0.57 -8.93
CA ASP A 53 10.27 0.88 -8.87
C ASP A 53 11.14 1.43 -7.72
N LEU A 54 12.45 1.43 -7.92
CA LEU A 54 13.40 1.98 -6.95
C LEU A 54 13.22 3.48 -6.72
N PRO A 55 13.03 4.33 -7.75
CA PRO A 55 12.81 5.76 -7.54
C PRO A 55 11.54 6.06 -6.72
N GLY A 56 10.46 5.30 -6.95
CA GLY A 56 9.25 5.45 -6.16
C GLY A 56 9.38 4.90 -4.75
N ALA A 57 10.22 3.89 -4.50
CA ALA A 57 10.41 3.32 -3.17
C ALA A 57 11.14 4.25 -2.18
N LEU A 58 11.84 5.27 -2.68
CA LEU A 58 12.63 6.22 -1.89
C LEU A 58 11.90 7.54 -1.59
N LYS A 59 10.65 7.69 -2.05
CA LYS A 59 9.80 8.85 -1.76
C LYS A 59 9.02 8.64 -0.48
#